data_AF-A0A5N8XQV2-F1
#
_entry.id   AF-A0A5N8XQV2-F1
#
_cell.length_a   1.000
_cell.length_b   1.000
_cell.length_c   1.000
_cell.angle_alpha   90.00
_cell.angle_beta   90.00
_cell.angle_gamma   90.00
#
_symmetry.space_group_name_H-M   'P 1'
#
loop_
_entity.id
_entity.type
_entity.pdbx_description
1 polymer ?
#
loop_
_entity_poly.entity_id
_entity_poly.type
_entity_poly.pdbx_seq_one_letter_code
_entity_poly.pdbx_strand_id
1 'polypeptide(L)'
;MTDRATWLKALAGVRFGPGDAVEGRCPHCGREELHARYVADRESRLGYVLFWCEACVHGISVSRARAPEDAPIRPFGDPASTAGVPAFRRDE
;
A
#
# COMPACT_ATOMS: atom_id res chain seq x y z
N MET A 1 6.70 -18.21 -6.75
CA MET A 1 6.12 -17.06 -7.45
C MET A 1 5.08 -16.47 -6.52
N THR A 2 5.28 -15.25 -6.04
CA THR A 2 4.31 -14.59 -5.17
C THR A 2 3.19 -14.04 -6.04
N ASP A 3 1.94 -14.35 -5.69
CA ASP A 3 0.75 -13.92 -6.43
C ASP A 3 0.04 -12.75 -5.72
N ARG A 4 -0.90 -12.11 -6.42
CA ARG A 4 -1.73 -11.04 -5.85
C ARG A 4 -2.47 -11.44 -4.58
N ALA A 5 -2.93 -12.69 -4.49
CA ALA A 5 -3.66 -13.19 -3.31
C ALA A 5 -2.79 -13.15 -2.04
N THR A 6 -1.51 -13.49 -2.18
CA THR A 6 -0.54 -13.42 -1.08
C THR A 6 -0.30 -11.98 -0.64
N TRP A 7 -0.18 -11.05 -1.58
CA TRP A 7 -0.07 -9.62 -1.28
C TRP A 7 -1.33 -9.03 -0.62
N LEU A 8 -2.53 -9.47 -1.04
CA LEU A 8 -3.78 -9.05 -0.40
C LEU A 8 -3.88 -9.53 1.06
N LYS A 9 -3.45 -10.77 1.33
CA LYS A 9 -3.38 -11.30 2.71
C LYS A 9 -2.38 -10.50 3.55
N ALA A 10 -1.22 -10.16 2.99
CA ALA A 10 -0.25 -9.32 3.67
C ALA A 10 -0.84 -7.94 4.00
N LEU A 11 -1.45 -7.26 3.02
CA LEU A 11 -2.11 -5.96 3.23
C LEU A 11 -3.19 -5.99 4.32
N ALA A 12 -3.97 -7.06 4.40
CA ALA A 12 -5.01 -7.19 5.43
C ALA A 12 -4.47 -7.36 6.86
N GLY A 13 -3.20 -7.76 7.01
CA GLY A 13 -2.58 -8.05 8.31
C GLY A 13 -1.50 -7.06 8.75
N VAL A 14 -1.18 -6.05 7.93
CA VAL A 14 -0.17 -5.05 8.32
C VAL A 14 -0.68 -4.11 9.40
N ARG A 15 0.24 -3.56 10.18
CA ARG A 15 -0.04 -2.45 11.11
C ARG A 15 0.53 -1.16 10.55
N PHE A 16 -0.23 -0.08 10.62
CA PHE A 16 0.20 1.21 10.11
C PHE A 16 1.19 1.87 11.06
N GLY A 17 2.36 2.20 10.53
CA GLY A 17 3.36 3.01 11.21
C GLY A 17 3.30 4.48 10.77
N PRO A 18 4.31 5.28 11.11
CA PRO A 18 4.41 6.66 10.67
C PRO A 18 4.48 6.79 9.15
N GLY A 19 3.69 7.70 8.58
CA GLY A 19 3.68 7.98 7.15
C GLY A 19 3.08 6.83 6.35
N ASP A 20 3.84 6.28 5.39
CA ASP A 20 3.39 5.15 4.57
C ASP A 20 3.98 3.82 5.05
N ALA A 21 4.88 3.81 6.04
CA ALA A 21 5.51 2.58 6.52
C ALA A 21 4.50 1.68 7.22
N VAL A 22 4.60 0.37 7.00
CA VAL A 22 3.76 -0.62 7.69
C VAL A 22 4.58 -1.79 8.21
N GLU A 23 4.16 -2.35 9.34
CA GLU A 23 4.78 -3.53 9.93
C GLU A 23 4.33 -4.79 9.20
N GLY A 24 5.29 -5.57 8.71
CA GLY A 24 5.04 -6.84 8.05
C GLY A 24 6.22 -7.26 7.18
N ARG A 25 6.27 -8.54 6.79
CA ARG A 25 7.29 -9.07 5.88
C ARG A 25 6.80 -9.03 4.45
N CYS A 26 7.65 -8.54 3.55
CA CYS A 26 7.40 -8.58 2.13
C CYS A 26 7.17 -10.03 1.66
N PRO A 27 6.04 -10.32 0.99
CA PRO A 27 5.75 -11.68 0.52
C PRO A 27 6.61 -12.10 -0.67
N HIS A 28 7.36 -11.17 -1.27
CA HIS A 28 8.29 -11.44 -2.38
C HIS A 28 9.72 -11.70 -1.91
N CYS A 29 10.29 -10.82 -1.06
CA CYS A 29 11.69 -10.91 -0.65
C CYS A 29 11.92 -11.17 0.86
N GLY A 30 10.87 -11.17 1.68
CA GLY A 30 10.93 -11.45 3.12
C GLY A 30 11.39 -10.30 4.03
N ARG A 31 11.82 -9.16 3.47
CA ARG A 31 12.27 -7.98 4.23
C ARG A 31 11.11 -7.21 4.85
N GLU A 32 11.38 -6.50 5.94
CA GLU A 32 10.39 -5.70 6.71
C GLU A 32 10.39 -4.22 6.27
N GLU A 33 10.38 -4.02 4.95
CA GLU A 33 10.44 -2.70 4.31
C GLU A 33 9.18 -2.49 3.47
N LEU A 34 8.01 -2.71 4.10
CA LEU A 34 6.71 -2.58 3.47
C LEU A 34 6.13 -1.18 3.66
N HIS A 35 5.47 -0.70 2.61
CA HIS A 35 4.79 0.58 2.60
C HIS A 35 3.39 0.45 1.99
N ALA A 36 2.41 1.10 2.61
CA ALA A 36 1.04 1.20 2.13
C ALA A 36 0.63 2.66 2.08
N ARG A 37 0.12 3.09 0.92
CA ARG A 37 -0.39 4.45 0.74
C ARG A 37 -1.81 4.42 0.22
N TYR A 38 -2.71 4.96 1.02
CA TYR A 38 -4.10 5.18 0.63
C TYR A 38 -4.28 6.55 0.00
N VAL A 39 -4.80 6.55 -1.23
CA VAL A 39 -5.30 7.76 -1.90
C VAL A 39 -6.80 7.62 -2.01
N ALA A 40 -7.52 8.43 -1.24
CA ALA A 40 -8.94 8.26 -1.01
C ALA A 40 -9.66 9.60 -0.81
N ASP A 41 -10.97 9.56 -0.98
CA ASP A 41 -11.84 10.63 -0.55
C ASP A 41 -11.84 10.74 0.99
N ARG A 42 -11.82 11.97 1.51
CA ARG A 42 -11.63 12.20 2.95
C ARG A 42 -12.86 11.81 3.77
N GLU A 43 -14.05 12.00 3.23
CA GLU A 43 -15.30 11.72 3.94
C GLU A 43 -15.62 10.22 3.93
N SER A 44 -15.62 9.61 2.75
CA SER A 44 -15.96 8.20 2.57
C SER A 44 -14.81 7.24 2.88
N ARG A 45 -13.56 7.72 2.91
CA ARG A 45 -12.32 6.92 2.98
C ARG A 45 -12.18 5.89 1.87
N LEU A 46 -12.99 5.99 0.81
CA LEU A 46 -12.96 5.08 -0.33
C LEU A 46 -11.99 5.61 -1.38
N GLY A 47 -11.10 4.75 -1.87
CA GLY A 47 -10.26 5.08 -3.01
C GLY A 47 -9.42 3.92 -3.49
N TYR A 48 -8.10 4.11 -3.57
CA TYR A 48 -7.17 3.04 -3.92
C TYR A 48 -5.99 3.01 -2.96
N VAL A 49 -5.34 1.85 -2.89
CA VAL A 49 -4.10 1.66 -2.13
C VAL A 49 -2.99 1.19 -3.05
N LEU A 50 -1.82 1.78 -2.86
CA LEU A 50 -0.55 1.34 -3.41
C LEU A 50 0.20 0.65 -2.27
N PHE A 51 0.52 -0.62 -2.42
CA PHE A 51 1.18 -1.42 -1.39
C PHE A 51 2.43 -2.07 -1.99
N TRP A 52 3.61 -1.72 -1.48
CA TRP A 52 4.88 -2.12 -2.07
C TRP A 52 5.94 -2.42 -1.02
N CYS A 53 7.00 -3.08 -1.45
CA CYS A 53 8.23 -3.21 -0.68
C CYS A 53 9.31 -2.29 -1.25
N GLU A 54 9.93 -1.47 -0.41
CA GLU A 54 10.99 -0.55 -0.83
C GLU A 54 12.25 -1.30 -1.27
N ALA A 55 12.56 -2.42 -0.61
CA ALA A 55 13.78 -3.18 -0.87
C ALA A 55 13.80 -3.93 -2.21
N CYS A 56 12.67 -4.51 -2.63
CA CYS A 56 12.61 -5.27 -3.88
C CYS A 56 11.78 -4.58 -4.97
N VAL A 57 11.06 -3.51 -4.65
CA VAL A 57 10.29 -2.71 -5.63
C VAL A 57 9.21 -3.55 -6.34
N HIS A 58 8.61 -4.48 -5.59
CA HIS A 58 7.42 -5.26 -5.96
C HIS A 58 6.23 -4.83 -5.10
N GLY A 59 5.02 -5.02 -5.61
CA GLY A 59 3.81 -4.67 -4.88
C GLY A 59 2.53 -4.94 -5.64
N ILE A 60 1.42 -4.40 -5.10
CA ILE A 60 0.11 -4.43 -5.71
C ILE A 60 -0.54 -3.04 -5.66
N SER A 61 -1.46 -2.82 -6.60
CA SER A 61 -2.46 -1.77 -6.49
C SER A 61 -3.85 -2.39 -6.32
N VAL A 62 -4.63 -1.83 -5.39
CA VAL A 62 -6.02 -2.24 -5.17
C VAL A 62 -6.93 -1.04 -5.32
N SER A 63 -7.73 -1.05 -6.39
CA SER A 63 -8.77 -0.06 -6.61
C SER A 63 -9.98 -0.34 -5.73
N ARG A 64 -10.77 0.70 -5.42
CA ARG A 64 -11.96 0.62 -4.56
C ARG A 64 -11.68 0.04 -3.17
N ALA A 65 -10.53 0.38 -2.60
CA ALA A 65 -10.16 0.04 -1.24
C ALA A 65 -10.67 1.11 -0.27
N ARG A 66 -11.30 0.68 0.82
CA ARG A 66 -11.61 1.56 1.95
C ARG A 66 -10.39 1.60 2.88
N ALA A 67 -9.90 2.80 3.18
CA ALA A 67 -8.79 2.95 4.11
C ALA A 67 -9.25 2.63 5.55
N PRO A 68 -8.56 1.74 6.28
CA PRO A 68 -8.79 1.48 7.71
C PRO A 68 -8.70 2.77 8.53
N GLU A 69 -9.46 2.94 9.62
CA GLU A 69 -9.55 4.23 10.33
C GLU A 69 -8.20 4.82 10.79
N ASP A 70 -7.29 3.95 11.18
CA ASP A 70 -5.93 4.24 11.64
C ASP A 70 -4.93 4.50 10.50
N ALA A 71 -5.29 4.18 9.25
CA ALA A 71 -4.44 4.42 8.10
C ALA A 71 -4.46 5.91 7.67
N PRO A 72 -3.30 6.55 7.47
CA PRO A 72 -3.22 7.86 6.84
C PRO A 72 -3.81 7.82 5.43
N ILE A 73 -4.60 8.84 5.09
CA ILE A 73 -5.17 9.01 3.74
C ILE A 73 -4.66 10.28 3.08
N ARG A 74 -4.40 10.19 1.78
CA ARG A 74 -4.04 11.32 0.93
C ARG A 74 -5.20 11.61 -0.04
N PRO A 75 -5.50 12.88 -0.34
CA PRO A 75 -6.68 13.24 -1.14
C PRO A 75 -6.55 12.85 -2.62
N PHE A 76 -7.67 12.57 -3.26
CA PHE A 76 -7.74 12.48 -4.72
C PHE A 76 -7.41 13.81 -5.41
N GLY A 77 -6.90 13.71 -6.64
CA GLY A 77 -6.67 14.87 -7.51
C GLY A 77 -5.44 15.72 -7.15
N ASP A 78 -4.78 15.45 -6.03
CA ASP A 78 -3.51 16.07 -5.66
C ASP A 78 -2.33 15.22 -6.18
N PRO A 79 -1.49 15.74 -7.10
CA PRO A 79 -0.29 15.04 -7.56
C PRO A 79 0.68 14.68 -6.42
N ALA A 80 0.69 15.44 -5.33
CA ALA A 80 1.52 15.14 -4.16
C ALA A 80 1.06 13.86 -3.44
N SER A 81 -0.16 13.39 -3.69
CA SER A 81 -0.68 12.15 -3.10
C SER A 81 0.11 10.93 -3.54
N THR A 82 0.74 10.92 -4.71
CA THR A 82 1.58 9.79 -5.16
C THR A 82 3.07 10.12 -5.18
N ALA A 83 3.48 11.30 -4.71
CA ALA A 83 4.88 11.70 -4.66
C ALA A 83 5.72 10.77 -3.77
N GLY A 84 6.83 10.26 -4.30
CA GLY A 84 7.72 9.33 -3.60
C GLY A 84 7.24 7.87 -3.59
N VAL A 85 6.13 7.52 -4.25
CA VAL A 85 5.83 6.11 -4.53
C VAL A 85 6.72 5.64 -5.68
N PRO A 86 7.49 4.55 -5.52
CA PRO A 86 8.34 4.05 -6.59
C PRO A 86 7.51 3.44 -7.73
N ALA A 87 8.09 3.34 -8.91
CA ALA A 87 7.53 2.60 -10.03
C ALA A 87 7.69 1.07 -9.81
N PHE A 88 6.97 0.52 -8.84
CA PHE A 88 7.06 -0.89 -8.47
C PHE A 88 6.44 -1.83 -9.51
N ARG A 89 7.01 -3.04 -9.63
CA ARG A 89 6.44 -4.12 -10.42
C ARG A 89 5.18 -4.63 -9.73
N ARG A 90 4.09 -4.72 -10.49
CA ARG A 90 2.80 -5.25 -10.01
C ARG A 90 2.81 -6.77 -10.10
N ASP A 91 2.57 -7.42 -8.97
CA ASP A 91 2.35 -8.86 -8.90
C ASP A 91 0.82 -9.11 -9.01
N GLU A 92 0.39 -9.68 -10.13
CA GLU A 92 -1.03 -9.92 -10.48
C GLU A 92 -1.58 -11.27 -9.99
#